data_AF-A0AAJ7W7Z7-F1
#
_entry.id   AF-A0AAJ7W7Z7-F1
#
_cell.length_a   1.000
_cell.length_b   1.000
_cell.length_c   1.000
_cell.angle_alpha   90.00
_cell.angle_beta   90.00
_cell.angle_gamma   90.00
#
_symmetry.space_group_name_H-M   'P 1'
#
loop_
_entity.id
_entity.type
_entity.pdbx_description
1 polymer ?
#
loop_
_entity_poly.entity_id
_entity_poly.type
_entity_poly.pdbx_seq_one_letter_code
_entity_poly.pdbx_strand_id
1 'polypeptide(L)' 'SLNYRLDILGFLALDLPGVKGNSGLKDQILALKWVQRNIAAFGGDPNRVTIFGESAGSASVSFHLMSSQAE' A
#
# COMPACT_ATOMS: atom_id res chain seq x y z
N SER A 1 -7.83 6.83 6.26
CA SER A 1 -6.94 7.23 5.15
C SER A 1 -5.50 7.10 5.60
N LEU A 2 -4.55 7.16 4.67
CA LEU A 2 -3.11 7.05 4.95
C LEU A 2 -2.33 7.96 4.00
N ASN A 3 -1.14 8.37 4.42
CA ASN A 3 -0.16 8.99 3.54
C ASN A 3 0.79 7.92 3.02
N TYR A 4 1.28 8.08 1.79
CA TYR A 4 2.35 7.28 1.21
C TYR A 4 3.26 8.19 0.40
N ARG A 5 4.51 7.78 0.17
CA ARG A 5 5.45 8.59 -0.61
C ARG A 5 4.97 8.73 -2.06
N LEU A 6 5.06 9.95 -2.57
CA LEU A 6 4.69 10.33 -3.94
C LEU A 6 5.92 10.67 -4.79
N ASP A 7 5.69 10.82 -6.09
CA ASP A 7 6.66 11.28 -7.08
C ASP A 7 7.98 10.50 -7.02
N ILE A 8 9.10 11.20 -7.20
CA ILE A 8 10.43 10.60 -7.20
C ILE A 8 10.76 9.88 -5.89
N LEU A 9 10.26 10.37 -4.75
CA LEU A 9 10.52 9.75 -3.45
C LEU A 9 9.74 8.44 -3.25
N GLY A 10 8.61 8.29 -3.93
CA GLY A 10 7.77 7.09 -3.89
C GLY A 10 8.09 6.08 -4.99
N PHE A 11 8.52 6.55 -6.16
CA PHE A 11 8.48 5.75 -7.38
C PHE A 11 9.76 5.76 -8.22
N LEU A 12 10.85 6.40 -7.76
CA LEU A 12 12.14 6.28 -8.44
C LEU A 12 12.61 4.83 -8.45
N ALA A 13 12.77 4.28 -9.65
CA ALA A 13 13.36 2.98 -9.90
C ALA A 13 14.59 3.16 -10.79
N LEU A 14 15.74 2.68 -10.34
CA LEU A 14 16.99 2.69 -11.08
C LEU A 14 17.58 1.28 -11.05
N ASP A 15 18.39 0.93 -12.04
CA ASP A 15 19.17 -0.32 -12.04
C ASP A 15 20.40 -0.19 -11.12
N LEU A 16 20.13 0.15 -9.86
CA LEU A 16 21.12 0.33 -8.81
C LEU A 16 20.69 -0.45 -7.56
N PRO A 17 21.63 -1.06 -6.82
CA PRO A 17 21.34 -1.70 -5.55
C PRO A 17 20.60 -0.75 -4.60
N GLY A 18 19.47 -1.20 -4.06
CA GLY A 18 18.67 -0.43 -3.10
C GLY A 18 17.63 0.51 -3.70
N VAL A 19 17.63 0.80 -5.01
CA VAL A 19 16.69 1.72 -5.67
C VAL A 19 15.69 0.96 -6.54
N LYS A 20 14.99 0.00 -5.95
CA LYS A 20 14.07 -0.93 -6.65
C LYS A 20 12.72 -0.32 -7.03
N GLY A 21 12.46 0.95 -6.72
CA GLY A 21 11.16 1.59 -6.88
C GLY A 21 10.06 1.05 -5.97
N ASN A 22 8.84 1.52 -6.26
CA ASN A 22 7.60 1.15 -5.58
C ASN A 22 7.61 1.37 -4.06
N SER A 23 8.41 2.32 -3.59
CA SER A 23 8.43 2.74 -2.19
C SER A 23 7.04 3.21 -1.73
N GLY A 24 6.33 3.98 -2.57
CA GLY A 24 4.96 4.42 -2.28
C GLY A 24 3.97 3.25 -2.15
N LEU A 25 4.04 2.24 -3.03
CA LEU A 25 3.20 1.03 -2.91
C LEU A 25 3.56 0.20 -1.68
N LYS A 26 4.85 0.13 -1.32
CA LYS A 26 5.31 -0.56 -0.10
C LYS A 26 4.83 0.16 1.17
N ASP A 27 4.75 1.49 1.17
CA ASP A 27 4.16 2.26 2.27
C ASP A 27 2.68 1.91 2.44
N GLN A 28 1.94 1.81 1.33
CA GLN A 28 0.54 1.38 1.34
C GLN A 28 0.40 -0.04 1.90
N ILE A 29 1.22 -1.00 1.45
CA ILE A 29 1.23 -2.37 2.01
C ILE A 29 1.54 -2.37 3.51
N LEU A 30 2.50 -1.57 3.95
CA LEU A 30 2.85 -1.46 5.37
C LEU A 30 1.64 -0.97 6.19
N ALA A 31 0.93 0.03 5.69
CA ALA A 31 -0.28 0.54 6.30
C ALA A 31 -1.43 -0.50 6.29
N LEU A 32 -1.60 -1.27 5.21
CA LEU A 32 -2.58 -2.37 5.19
C LEU A 32 -2.24 -3.46 6.21
N LYS A 33 -0.97 -3.84 6.34
CA LYS A 33 -0.52 -4.77 7.39
C LYS A 33 -0.71 -4.20 8.79
N TRP A 34 -0.59 -2.89 8.96
CA TRP A 34 -0.94 -2.24 10.22
C TRP A 34 -2.43 -2.34 10.51
N VAL A 35 -3.30 -2.05 9.53
CA VAL A 35 -4.75 -2.21 9.67
C VAL A 35 -5.07 -3.67 10.04
N GLN A 36 -4.50 -4.64 9.31
CA GLN A 36 -4.74 -6.06 9.57
C GLN A 36 -4.41 -6.48 11.01
N ARG A 37 -3.31 -5.97 11.56
CA ARG A 37 -2.87 -6.31 12.93
C ARG A 37 -3.64 -5.57 14.02
N ASN A 38 -4.20 -4.39 13.74
CA ASN A 38 -4.63 -3.46 14.79
C ASN A 38 -6.12 -3.13 14.74
N ILE A 39 -6.80 -3.25 13.60
CA ILE A 39 -8.15 -2.71 13.43
C ILE A 39 -9.19 -3.34 14.37
N ALA A 40 -8.95 -4.58 14.82
CA ALA A 40 -9.78 -5.25 15.83
C ALA A 40 -9.85 -4.46 17.16
N ALA A 41 -8.75 -3.83 17.58
CA ALA A 41 -8.72 -3.00 18.79
C ALA A 41 -9.58 -1.72 18.67
N PHE A 42 -9.93 -1.34 17.43
CA PHE A 42 -10.78 -0.18 17.12
C PHE A 42 -12.21 -0.59 16.74
N GLY A 43 -12.59 -1.86 16.92
CA GLY A 43 -13.92 -2.38 16.60
C GLY A 43 -14.15 -2.76 15.14
N GLY A 44 -13.11 -2.79 14.30
CA GLY A 44 -13.20 -3.30 12.94
C GLY A 44 -12.93 -4.81 12.84
N ASP A 45 -13.36 -5.42 11.74
CA ASP A 45 -13.03 -6.82 11.44
C ASP A 45 -11.85 -6.88 10.46
N PRO A 46 -10.68 -7.41 10.86
CA PRO A 46 -9.52 -7.51 9.98
C PRO A 46 -9.78 -8.39 8.74
N ASN A 47 -10.77 -9.28 8.76
CA ASN A 47 -11.12 -10.10 7.58
C ASN A 47 -12.10 -9.38 6.63
N ARG A 48 -12.52 -8.16 6.94
CA ARG A 48 -13.51 -7.39 6.15
C ARG A 48 -13.03 -5.98 5.84
N VAL A 49 -11.78 -5.86 5.40
CA VAL A 49 -11.19 -4.60 4.96
C VAL A 49 -11.48 -4.37 3.48
N THR A 50 -12.14 -3.25 3.14
CA THR A 50 -12.30 -2.78 1.76
C THR A 50 -11.38 -1.59 1.51
N ILE A 51 -10.51 -1.69 0.51
CA ILE A 51 -9.70 -0.57 0.04
C ILE A 51 -10.41 0.15 -1.10
N PHE A 52 -10.34 1.48 -1.09
CA PHE A 52 -10.95 2.35 -2.09
C PHE A 52 -10.01 3.50 -2.41
N GLY A 53 -9.97 3.91 -3.69
CA GLY A 53 -9.20 5.05 -4.16
C GLY A 53 -9.71 5.52 -5.51
N GLU A 54 -9.31 6.73 -5.89
CA GLU A 54 -9.64 7.41 -7.15
C GLU A 54 -8.33 7.77 -7.89
N SER A 55 -8.37 7.84 -9.23
CA SER A 55 -7.20 8.15 -10.08
C SER A 55 -5.98 7.26 -9.76
N ALA A 56 -4.82 7.81 -9.41
CA ALA A 56 -3.64 7.04 -9.00
C ALA A 56 -3.91 6.13 -7.78
N GLY A 57 -4.88 6.50 -6.94
CA GLY A 57 -5.37 5.67 -5.84
C GLY A 57 -6.15 4.44 -6.32
N SER A 58 -6.96 4.55 -7.38
CA SER A 58 -7.66 3.38 -7.95
C SER A 58 -6.68 2.44 -8.65
N ALA A 59 -5.68 2.99 -9.36
CA ALA A 59 -4.58 2.20 -9.91
C ALA A 59 -3.81 1.47 -8.79
N SER A 60 -3.55 2.14 -7.66
CA SER A 60 -2.93 1.53 -6.49
C SER A 60 -3.76 0.38 -5.92
N VAL A 61 -5.08 0.54 -5.82
CA VAL A 61 -6.00 -0.55 -5.44
C VAL A 61 -5.84 -1.75 -6.39
N SER A 62 -5.84 -1.53 -7.71
CA SER A 62 -5.61 -2.60 -8.69
C SER A 62 -4.25 -3.26 -8.55
N PHE A 63 -3.18 -2.51 -8.25
CA PHE A 63 -1.85 -3.09 -8.00
C PHE A 63 -1.84 -4.02 -6.78
N HIS A 64 -2.57 -3.69 -5.71
CA HIS A 64 -2.66 -4.56 -4.54
C HIS A 64 -3.43 -5.85 -4.82
N LEU A 65 -4.44 -5.82 -5.69
CA LEU A 65 -5.14 -7.05 -6.13
C LEU A 65 -4.23 -8.00 -6.92
N MET A 66 -3.21 -7.48 -7.61
CA MET A 66 -2.28 -8.28 -8.42
C MET A 66 -1.01 -8.71 -7.67
N SER A 67 -0.70 -8.05 -6.56
CA SER A 67 0.54 -8.25 -5.83
C SER A 67 0.42 -9.42 -4.85
N SER A 68 1.33 -10.40 -4.93
CA SER A 68 1.41 -11.50 -3.95
C SER A 68 1.84 -11.05 -2.55
N GLN A 69 2.22 -9.78 -2.38
CA GLN A 69 2.62 -9.22 -1.08
C GLN A 69 1.48 -8.53 -0.32
N ALA A 70 0.31 -8.41 -0.96
CA ALA A 70 -0.88 -7.80 -0.38
C ALA A 70 -1.73 -8.80 0.43
N GLU A 71 -1.39 -10.09 0.41
CA GLU A 71 -1.88 -11.12 1.33
C GLU A 71 -1.24 -11.02 2.72
#